data_AF-A0A349MVS2-F1
#
_entry.id   AF-A0A349MVS2-F1
#
_cell.length_a   1.000
_cell.length_b   1.000
_cell.length_c   1.000
_cell.angle_alpha   90.00
_cell.angle_beta   90.00
_cell.angle_gamma   90.00
#
_symmetry.space_group_name_H-M   'P 1'
#
loop_
_entity.id
_entity.type
_entity.pdbx_description
1 polymer ?
#
loop_
_entity_poly.entity_id
_entity_poly.type
_entity_poly.pdbx_seq_one_letter_code
_entity_poly.pdbx_strand_id
1 'polypeptide(L)'
;PRAMIHEPNYDFSFSGLKSAFINVVHNADQRGEQLDRADLAASFQASVVDVLVAKVSAALDRYPVKQLVLAGGVAANHGLRDALKVHLAKVAPQTKLVAAPLALCGDNAAMIGAAAHIAYAKGDRADMSLNADPSLEFPWLAGVEA
;
A
#
# COMPACT_ATOMS: atom_id res chain seq x y z
N PRO A 1 1.06 -17.39 1.28
CA PRO A 1 -0.01 -17.21 2.30
C PRO A 1 -0.65 -15.82 2.13
N ARG A 2 -1.91 -15.64 2.55
CA ARG A 2 -2.62 -14.36 2.53
C ARG A 2 -2.98 -13.96 3.96
N ALA A 3 -2.00 -13.46 4.70
CA ALA A 3 -2.15 -13.17 6.12
C ALA A 3 -3.17 -12.05 6.35
N MET A 4 -3.93 -12.16 7.45
CA MET A 4 -4.94 -11.19 7.90
C MET A 4 -6.07 -10.86 6.90
N ILE A 5 -6.19 -11.58 5.78
CA ILE A 5 -7.16 -11.26 4.71
C ILE A 5 -8.62 -11.35 5.17
N HIS A 6 -8.91 -12.19 6.17
CA HIS A 6 -10.25 -12.38 6.73
C HIS A 6 -10.44 -11.69 8.09
N GLU A 7 -9.42 -10.97 8.58
CA GLU A 7 -9.56 -10.23 9.83
C GLU A 7 -10.41 -8.97 9.61
N PRO A 8 -11.33 -8.65 10.53
CA PRO A 8 -12.29 -7.55 10.38
C PRO A 8 -11.67 -6.15 10.57
N ASN A 9 -10.37 -6.07 10.86
CA ASN A 9 -9.59 -4.83 10.97
C ASN A 9 -9.01 -4.39 9.61
N TYR A 10 -8.34 -3.23 9.58
CA TYR A 10 -7.63 -2.74 8.39
C TYR A 10 -6.12 -2.93 8.46
N ASP A 11 -5.65 -3.74 9.41
CA ASP A 11 -4.24 -4.02 9.60
C ASP A 11 -3.69 -4.98 8.55
N PHE A 12 -2.37 -4.90 8.35
CA PHE A 12 -1.64 -5.72 7.41
C PHE A 12 -0.51 -6.47 8.11
N SER A 13 -0.23 -7.69 7.65
CA SER A 13 0.97 -8.44 8.04
C SER A 13 1.59 -9.13 6.84
N PHE A 14 2.87 -8.85 6.61
CA PHE A 14 3.65 -9.43 5.51
C PHE A 14 4.87 -10.23 5.99
N SER A 15 5.16 -10.23 7.29
CA SER A 15 6.31 -10.97 7.86
C SER A 15 6.18 -12.48 7.65
N GLY A 16 4.99 -13.03 7.88
CA GLY A 16 4.69 -14.45 7.64
C GLY A 16 4.81 -14.86 6.18
N LEU A 17 4.59 -13.93 5.23
CA LEU A 17 4.76 -14.19 3.81
C LEU A 17 6.23 -14.40 3.45
N LYS A 18 7.14 -13.59 4.00
CA LYS A 18 8.59 -13.76 3.83
C LYS A 18 9.04 -15.13 4.35
N SER A 19 8.65 -15.49 5.57
CA SER A 19 9.04 -16.77 6.17
C SER A 19 8.52 -17.96 5.37
N ALA A 20 7.27 -17.92 4.92
CA ALA A 20 6.70 -18.96 4.08
C ALA A 20 7.44 -19.08 2.73
N PHE A 21 7.80 -17.96 2.11
CA PHE A 21 8.57 -17.95 0.86
C PHE A 21 9.94 -18.60 1.03
N ILE A 22 10.69 -18.19 2.06
CA ILE A 22 12.02 -18.75 2.36
C ILE A 22 11.92 -20.27 2.61
N ASN A 23 10.91 -20.71 3.37
CA ASN A 23 10.72 -22.13 3.65
C ASN A 23 10.42 -22.95 2.38
N VAL A 24 9.62 -22.43 1.46
CA VAL A 24 9.34 -23.10 0.18
C VAL A 24 10.63 -23.29 -0.62
N VAL A 25 11.43 -22.23 -0.76
CA VAL A 25 12.71 -22.27 -1.50
C VAL A 25 13.67 -23.25 -0.82
N HIS A 26 13.87 -23.12 0.49
CA HIS A 26 14.81 -23.97 1.23
C HIS A 26 14.44 -25.45 1.17
N ASN A 27 13.16 -25.78 1.29
CA ASN A 27 12.70 -27.16 1.20
C ASN A 27 12.85 -27.75 -0.21
N ALA A 28 12.69 -26.95 -1.27
CA ALA A 28 12.95 -27.41 -2.63
C ALA A 28 14.44 -27.68 -2.85
N ASP A 29 15.31 -26.78 -2.36
CA ASP A 29 16.77 -26.95 -2.42
C ASP A 29 17.21 -28.25 -1.73
N GLN A 30 16.68 -28.54 -0.54
CA GLN A 30 16.97 -29.79 0.19
C GLN A 30 16.54 -31.06 -0.58
N ARG A 31 15.51 -30.97 -1.40
CA ARG A 31 15.00 -32.08 -2.23
C ARG A 31 15.67 -32.14 -3.62
N GLY A 32 16.54 -31.19 -3.95
CA GLY A 32 17.13 -31.06 -5.28
C GLY A 32 16.13 -30.64 -6.36
N GLU A 33 15.01 -30.03 -5.97
CA GLU A 33 13.98 -29.55 -6.89
C GLU A 33 14.32 -28.15 -7.40
N GLN A 34 14.17 -27.93 -8.71
CA GLN A 34 14.32 -26.59 -9.28
C GLN A 34 12.96 -25.88 -9.34
N LEU A 35 12.88 -24.75 -8.66
CA LEU A 35 11.71 -23.87 -8.72
C LEU A 35 11.89 -22.81 -9.81
N ASP A 36 10.82 -22.55 -10.55
CA ASP A 36 10.79 -21.42 -11.48
C ASP A 36 10.73 -20.09 -10.71
N ARG A 37 11.68 -19.20 -11.00
CA ARG A 37 11.81 -17.92 -10.30
C ARG A 37 10.71 -16.93 -10.66
N ALA A 38 10.22 -16.97 -11.89
CA ALA A 38 9.15 -16.11 -12.35
C ALA A 38 7.83 -16.51 -11.67
N ASP A 39 7.55 -17.81 -11.55
CA ASP A 39 6.36 -18.32 -10.85
C ASP A 39 6.40 -17.98 -9.36
N LEU A 40 7.58 -18.08 -8.72
CA LEU A 40 7.76 -17.66 -7.34
C LEU A 40 7.51 -16.15 -7.15
N ALA A 41 8.07 -15.31 -8.02
CA ALA A 41 7.88 -13.86 -7.97
C ALA A 41 6.41 -13.48 -8.21
N ALA A 42 5.77 -14.10 -9.21
CA ALA A 42 4.35 -13.90 -9.51
C ALA A 42 3.45 -14.33 -8.34
N SER A 43 3.72 -15.49 -7.73
CA SER A 43 2.98 -16.01 -6.58
C SER A 43 3.13 -15.13 -5.34
N PHE A 44 4.33 -14.58 -5.11
CA PHE A 44 4.57 -13.61 -4.05
C PHE A 44 3.78 -12.32 -4.29
N GLN A 45 3.88 -11.74 -5.50
CA GLN A 45 3.16 -10.52 -5.85
C GLN A 45 1.64 -10.72 -5.71
N ALA A 46 1.09 -11.82 -6.25
CA ALA A 46 -0.33 -12.14 -6.15
C ALA A 46 -0.79 -12.20 -4.70
N SER A 47 -0.01 -12.84 -3.81
CA SER A 47 -0.33 -12.91 -2.38
C SER A 47 -0.43 -11.53 -1.73
N VAL A 48 0.47 -10.59 -2.07
CA VAL A 48 0.44 -9.21 -1.54
C VAL A 48 -0.72 -8.43 -2.12
N VAL A 49 -0.91 -8.49 -3.44
CA VAL A 49 -1.98 -7.74 -4.15
C VAL A 49 -3.35 -8.19 -3.66
N ASP A 50 -3.59 -9.49 -3.49
CA ASP A 50 -4.87 -10.02 -3.01
C ASP A 50 -5.25 -9.45 -1.63
N VAL A 51 -4.28 -9.38 -0.70
CA VAL A 51 -4.51 -8.81 0.64
C VAL A 51 -4.83 -7.32 0.55
N LEU A 52 -4.06 -6.55 -0.24
CA LEU A 52 -4.31 -5.11 -0.42
C LEU A 52 -5.70 -4.84 -1.01
N VAL A 53 -6.08 -5.57 -2.08
CA VAL A 53 -7.37 -5.42 -2.74
C VAL A 53 -8.52 -5.81 -1.80
N ALA A 54 -8.38 -6.89 -1.04
CA ALA A 54 -9.40 -7.32 -0.09
C ALA A 54 -9.65 -6.26 1.01
N LYS A 55 -8.59 -5.70 1.60
CA LYS A 55 -8.72 -4.65 2.62
C LYS A 55 -9.28 -3.35 2.04
N VAL A 56 -8.89 -2.97 0.82
CA VAL A 56 -9.50 -1.85 0.09
C VAL A 56 -10.99 -2.09 -0.14
N SER A 57 -11.39 -3.31 -0.53
CA SER A 57 -12.81 -3.65 -0.70
C SER A 57 -13.60 -3.43 0.59
N ALA A 58 -13.11 -3.97 1.71
CA ALA A 58 -13.75 -3.82 3.00
C ALA A 58 -13.83 -2.36 3.46
N ALA A 59 -12.85 -1.53 3.09
CA ALA A 59 -12.89 -0.10 3.36
C ALA A 59 -13.92 0.62 2.48
N LEU A 60 -14.03 0.29 1.20
CA LEU A 60 -15.02 0.87 0.29
C LEU A 60 -16.46 0.51 0.67
N ASP A 61 -16.68 -0.71 1.16
CA ASP A 61 -18.00 -1.15 1.66
C ASP A 61 -18.43 -0.33 2.88
N ARG A 62 -17.49 0.06 3.73
CA ARG A 62 -17.76 0.86 4.94
C ARG A 62 -17.80 2.36 4.69
N TYR A 63 -17.00 2.85 3.76
CA TYR A 63 -16.80 4.27 3.50
C TYR A 63 -17.15 4.61 2.04
N PRO A 64 -18.32 5.21 1.77
CA PRO A 64 -18.76 5.55 0.41
C PRO A 64 -17.99 6.78 -0.11
N VAL A 65 -16.76 6.55 -0.58
CA VAL A 65 -15.86 7.60 -1.08
C VAL A 65 -16.01 7.81 -2.57
N LYS A 66 -15.86 9.06 -3.01
CA LYS A 66 -15.84 9.43 -4.44
C LYS A 66 -14.53 9.05 -5.13
N GLN A 67 -13.45 8.92 -4.38
CA GLN A 67 -12.11 8.71 -4.91
C GLN A 67 -11.33 7.74 -4.04
N LEU A 68 -10.61 6.82 -4.68
CA LEU A 68 -9.57 6.00 -4.07
C LEU A 68 -8.22 6.49 -4.60
N VAL A 69 -7.33 6.90 -3.70
CA VAL A 69 -5.98 7.37 -4.06
C VAL A 69 -4.97 6.24 -3.86
N LEU A 70 -4.12 6.00 -4.86
CA LEU A 70 -3.03 5.03 -4.81
C LEU A 70 -1.68 5.75 -4.97
N ALA A 71 -0.89 5.79 -3.89
CA ALA A 71 0.41 6.46 -3.81
C ALA A 71 1.43 5.65 -2.99
N GLY A 72 2.68 6.11 -2.93
CA GLY A 72 3.80 5.41 -2.30
C GLY A 72 4.55 4.47 -3.26
N GLY A 73 5.72 3.98 -2.87
CA GLY A 73 6.60 3.23 -3.78
C GLY A 73 5.95 2.00 -4.42
N VAL A 74 5.16 1.24 -3.65
CA VAL A 74 4.43 0.05 -4.14
C VAL A 74 3.32 0.42 -5.12
N ALA A 75 2.82 1.65 -5.12
CA ALA A 75 1.85 2.12 -6.11
C ALA A 75 2.40 2.10 -7.54
N ALA A 76 3.71 2.00 -7.74
CA ALA A 76 4.29 1.82 -9.07
C ALA A 76 4.05 0.41 -9.65
N ASN A 77 3.62 -0.56 -8.83
CA ASN A 77 3.37 -1.93 -9.27
C ASN A 77 2.16 -1.99 -10.22
N HIS A 78 2.39 -2.42 -11.47
CA HIS A 78 1.33 -2.53 -12.47
C HIS A 78 0.27 -3.57 -12.10
N GLY A 79 0.66 -4.73 -11.55
CA GLY A 79 -0.28 -5.77 -11.11
C GLY A 79 -1.28 -5.25 -10.07
N LEU A 80 -0.82 -4.44 -9.10
CA LEU A 80 -1.68 -3.80 -8.11
C LEU A 80 -2.64 -2.78 -8.76
N ARG A 81 -2.12 -1.93 -9.66
CA ARG A 81 -2.94 -0.94 -10.38
C ARG A 81 -4.07 -1.59 -11.16
N ASP A 82 -3.73 -2.65 -11.91
CA ASP A 82 -4.68 -3.38 -12.74
C ASP A 82 -5.71 -4.12 -11.89
N ALA A 83 -5.27 -4.78 -10.82
CA ALA A 83 -6.16 -5.47 -9.88
C ALA A 83 -7.16 -4.51 -9.23
N LEU A 84 -6.70 -3.34 -8.74
CA LEU A 84 -7.59 -2.32 -8.16
C LEU A 84 -8.55 -1.74 -9.19
N LYS A 85 -8.10 -1.49 -10.42
CA LYS A 85 -8.96 -1.00 -11.50
C LYS A 85 -10.07 -1.99 -11.85
N VAL A 86 -9.72 -3.27 -12.01
CA VAL A 86 -10.69 -4.34 -12.28
C VAL A 86 -11.65 -4.53 -11.11
N HIS A 87 -11.14 -4.45 -9.87
CA HIS A 87 -11.97 -4.59 -8.67
C HIS A 87 -12.97 -3.45 -8.53
N LEU A 88 -12.51 -2.20 -8.64
CA LEU A 88 -13.36 -1.01 -8.54
C LEU A 88 -14.48 -1.02 -9.59
N ALA A 89 -14.19 -1.41 -10.82
CA ALA A 89 -15.20 -1.51 -11.88
C ALA A 89 -16.35 -2.47 -11.52
N LYS A 90 -16.11 -3.45 -10.64
CA LYS A 90 -17.11 -4.43 -10.19
C LYS A 90 -17.87 -3.95 -8.95
N VAL A 91 -17.16 -3.47 -7.93
CA VAL A 91 -17.76 -3.23 -6.60
C VAL A 91 -18.11 -1.77 -6.33
N ALA A 92 -17.41 -0.83 -6.96
CA ALA A 92 -17.57 0.60 -6.72
C ALA A 92 -17.36 1.41 -8.01
N PRO A 93 -18.20 1.21 -9.05
CA PRO A 93 -18.00 1.79 -10.37
C PRO A 93 -18.04 3.33 -10.40
N GLN A 94 -18.61 3.95 -9.38
CA GLN A 94 -18.68 5.41 -9.23
C GLN A 94 -17.45 6.00 -8.50
N THR A 95 -16.63 5.16 -7.88
CA THR A 95 -15.41 5.60 -7.19
C THR A 95 -14.27 5.70 -8.20
N LYS A 96 -13.71 6.91 -8.34
CA LYS A 96 -12.59 7.15 -9.24
C LYS A 96 -11.26 6.69 -8.61
N LEU A 97 -10.54 5.80 -9.29
CA LEU A 97 -9.14 5.51 -8.96
C LEU A 97 -8.24 6.66 -9.40
N VAL A 98 -7.48 7.22 -8.46
CA VAL A 98 -6.47 8.26 -8.70
C VAL A 98 -5.11 7.68 -8.29
N ALA A 99 -4.40 7.09 -9.25
CA ALA A 99 -3.05 6.60 -9.03
C ALA A 99 -2.03 7.69 -9.34
N ALA A 100 -1.04 7.87 -8.47
CA ALA A 100 0.06 8.79 -8.72
C ALA A 100 0.79 8.43 -10.03
N PRO A 101 1.31 9.40 -10.81
CA PRO A 101 2.22 9.11 -11.92
C PRO A 101 3.42 8.28 -11.44
N LEU A 102 3.90 7.34 -12.27
CA LEU A 102 4.97 6.41 -11.86
C LEU A 102 6.23 7.13 -11.35
N ALA A 103 6.62 8.22 -12.03
CA ALA A 103 7.77 9.04 -11.64
C ALA A 103 7.61 9.75 -10.28
N LEU A 104 6.39 9.77 -9.72
CA LEU A 104 6.05 10.44 -8.46
C LEU A 104 5.61 9.46 -7.37
N CYS A 105 5.66 8.14 -7.60
CA CYS A 105 5.26 7.14 -6.60
C CYS A 105 6.26 7.03 -5.44
N GLY A 106 7.56 7.09 -5.73
CA GLY A 106 8.61 7.06 -4.71
C GLY A 106 8.84 8.42 -4.05
N ASP A 107 9.64 8.44 -3.00
CA ASP A 107 9.97 9.67 -2.28
C ASP A 107 10.69 10.68 -3.18
N ASN A 108 10.18 11.90 -3.25
CA ASN A 108 10.71 12.93 -4.13
C ASN A 108 10.49 14.34 -3.57
N ALA A 109 11.27 15.33 -4.02
CA ALA A 109 11.13 16.71 -3.57
C ALA A 109 9.81 17.38 -4.05
N ALA A 110 9.20 16.88 -5.14
CA ALA A 110 7.98 17.47 -5.66
C ALA A 110 6.79 17.26 -4.73
N MET A 111 6.66 16.10 -4.06
CA MET A 111 5.62 15.88 -3.05
C MET A 111 5.80 16.81 -1.83
N ILE A 112 7.06 17.08 -1.43
CA ILE A 112 7.36 18.01 -0.33
C ILE A 112 6.98 19.44 -0.72
N GLY A 113 7.36 19.89 -1.92
CA GLY A 113 6.98 21.22 -2.44
C GLY A 113 5.47 21.39 -2.57
N ALA A 114 4.76 20.36 -3.05
CA ALA A 114 3.30 20.37 -3.15
C ALA A 114 2.63 20.49 -1.78
N ALA A 115 3.08 19.70 -0.80
CA ALA A 115 2.59 19.77 0.58
C ALA A 115 2.88 21.15 1.21
N ALA A 116 4.10 21.66 1.05
CA ALA A 116 4.53 22.96 1.56
C ALA A 116 3.73 24.11 0.94
N HIS A 117 3.41 24.06 -0.36
CA HIS A 117 2.56 25.05 -1.01
C HIS A 117 1.16 25.12 -0.38
N ILE A 118 0.56 23.96 -0.11
CA ILE A 118 -0.75 23.89 0.56
C ILE A 118 -0.66 24.41 2.01
N ALA A 119 0.38 24.05 2.76
CA ALA A 119 0.60 24.54 4.12
C ALA A 119 0.76 26.07 4.14
N TYR A 120 1.62 26.60 3.27
CA TYR A 120 1.86 28.03 3.12
C TYR A 120 0.58 28.81 2.80
N ALA A 121 -0.25 28.29 1.89
CA ALA A 121 -1.53 28.88 1.51
C ALA A 121 -2.54 28.90 2.67
N LYS A 122 -2.45 27.95 3.61
CA LYS A 122 -3.25 27.92 4.85
C LYS A 122 -2.69 28.78 5.98
N GLY A 123 -1.53 29.39 5.77
CA GLY A 123 -0.84 30.16 6.81
C GLY A 123 -0.04 29.31 7.81
N ASP A 124 0.08 28.00 7.57
CA ASP A 124 0.90 27.10 8.39
C ASP A 124 2.37 27.29 8.02
N ARG A 125 3.14 27.89 8.94
CA ARG A 125 4.53 28.29 8.75
C ARG A 125 5.30 28.01 10.02
N ALA A 126 6.42 27.33 9.88
CA ALA A 126 7.37 27.17 10.97
C ALA A 126 8.32 28.38 11.05
N ASP A 127 8.92 28.58 12.23
CA ASP A 127 9.98 29.55 12.45
C ASP A 127 11.38 28.90 12.33
N MET A 128 12.41 29.67 12.68
CA MET A 128 13.81 29.20 12.62
C MET A 128 14.15 28.16 13.70
N SER A 129 13.25 27.85 14.62
CA SER A 129 13.43 26.82 15.64
C SER A 129 12.97 25.42 15.19
N LEU A 130 12.37 25.31 14.00
CA LEU A 130 11.91 24.04 13.44
C LEU A 130 13.04 23.00 13.43
N ASN A 131 12.72 21.80 13.91
CA ASN A 131 13.63 20.68 13.92
C ASN A 131 12.95 19.42 13.36
N ALA A 132 13.76 18.44 12.95
CA ALA A 132 13.26 17.17 12.47
C ALA A 132 12.63 16.35 13.60
N ASP A 133 11.50 15.71 13.31
CA ASP A 133 10.89 14.70 14.17
C ASP A 133 10.91 13.35 13.42
N PRO A 134 11.76 12.39 13.84
CA PRO A 134 11.85 11.08 13.19
C PRO A 134 10.63 10.19 13.46
N SER A 135 9.76 10.58 14.38
CA SER A 135 8.54 9.87 14.75
C SER A 135 7.29 10.71 14.48
N LEU A 136 7.40 11.68 13.54
CA LEU A 136 6.28 12.52 13.15
C LEU A 136 5.13 11.66 12.61
N GLU A 137 4.00 11.70 13.31
CA GLU A 137 2.77 11.02 12.91
C GLU A 137 1.66 12.00 12.55
N PHE A 138 0.64 11.48 11.86
CA PHE A 138 -0.53 12.29 11.54
C PHE A 138 -1.33 12.63 12.80
N PRO A 139 -1.75 13.90 12.99
CA PRO A 139 -2.50 14.31 14.18
C PRO A 139 -3.78 13.52 14.45
N TRP A 140 -4.41 12.98 13.41
CA TRP A 140 -5.63 12.17 13.53
C TRP A 140 -5.36 10.71 13.93
N LEU A 141 -4.11 10.25 13.97
CA LEU A 141 -3.75 8.95 14.55
C LEU A 141 -3.71 9.00 16.08
N ALA A 142 -3.43 10.17 16.68
CA ALA A 142 -3.34 10.34 18.13
C ALA A 142 -4.66 10.09 18.89
N GLY A 143 -5.78 9.88 18.19
CA GLY A 143 -7.09 9.53 18.77
C GLY A 143 -7.65 8.17 18.32
N VAL A 144 -6.87 7.37 17.58
CA VAL A 144 -7.25 6.02 17.17
C VAL A 144 -6.52 5.04 18.08
N GLU A 145 -7.19 4.53 19.11
CA GLU A 145 -6.67 3.38 19.86
C GLU A 145 -6.56 2.18 18.91
N ALA A 146 -5.39 1.56 18.87
CA ALA A 146 -5.06 0.40 18.05
C ALA A 146 -5.89 -0.85 18.44
#